data_AF-H1G320-F1
#
_entry.id   AF-H1G320-F1
#
_cell.length_a   1.000
_cell.length_b   1.000
_cell.length_c   1.000
_cell.angle_alpha   90.00
_cell.angle_beta   90.00
_cell.angle_gamma   90.00
#
_symmetry.space_group_name_H-M   'P 1'
#
loop_
_entity.id
_entity.type
_entity.pdbx_description
1 polymer ?
#
loop_
_entity_poly.entity_id
_entity_poly.type
_entity_poly.pdbx_seq_one_letter_code
_entity_poly.pdbx_strand_id
1 'polypeptide(L)' 'MPLTDTAIRNAKPADKARKLFDGGGLYLEVAPSGGK' A
#
# COMPACT_ATOMS: atom_id res chain seq x y z
N MET A 1 -6.91 10.75 0.12
CA MET A 1 -7.81 10.18 -0.88
C MET A 1 -7.93 8.71 -0.53
N PRO A 2 -9.15 8.18 -0.38
CA PRO A 2 -9.31 6.77 -0.05
C PRO A 2 -8.63 5.92 -1.13
N LEU A 3 -7.91 4.91 -0.69
CA LEU A 3 -7.42 3.84 -1.53
C LEU A 3 -8.61 3.15 -2.18
N THR A 4 -8.41 2.80 -3.45
CA THR A 4 -9.34 1.95 -4.17
C THR A 4 -8.81 0.53 -4.15
N ASP A 5 -9.72 -0.43 -4.27
CA ASP A 5 -9.36 -1.83 -4.43
C ASP A 5 -8.39 -2.04 -5.61
N THR A 6 -8.55 -1.31 -6.71
CA THR A 6 -7.61 -1.33 -7.84
C THR A 6 -6.22 -0.82 -7.46
N ALA A 7 -6.13 0.24 -6.66
CA ALA A 7 -4.84 0.76 -6.19
C ALA A 7 -4.12 -0.24 -5.27
N ILE A 8 -4.86 -0.95 -4.41
CA ILE A 8 -4.33 -1.98 -3.50
C ILE A 8 -3.83 -3.18 -4.31
N ARG A 9 -4.63 -3.70 -5.24
CA ARG A 9 -4.25 -4.86 -6.08
C ARG A 9 -3.02 -4.58 -6.95
N ASN A 10 -2.91 -3.36 -7.47
CA ASN A 10 -1.80 -2.94 -8.32
C ASN A 10 -0.57 -2.45 -7.54
N ALA A 11 -0.62 -2.42 -6.21
CA ALA A 11 0.49 -1.96 -5.40
C ALA A 11 1.67 -2.95 -5.49
N LYS A 12 2.79 -2.45 -6.02
CA LYS A 12 4.02 -3.22 -6.23
C LYS A 12 5.00 -3.05 -5.07
N PRO A 13 5.74 -4.11 -4.70
CA PRO A 13 6.90 -4.00 -3.81
C PRO A 13 7.93 -3.00 -4.31
N ALA A 14 8.76 -2.54 -3.39
CA ALA A 14 9.93 -1.72 -3.63
C ALA A 14 11.08 -2.22 -2.76
N ASP A 15 12.29 -1.66 -2.95
CA ASP A 15 13.48 -2.03 -2.16
C ASP A 15 13.30 -1.83 -0.65
N LYS A 16 12.34 -0.99 -0.25
CA LYS A 16 11.95 -0.74 1.14
C LYS A 16 10.43 -0.79 1.27
N ALA A 17 9.96 -1.09 2.48
CA ALA A 17 8.54 -1.05 2.80
C ALA A 17 7.97 0.35 2.47
N ARG A 18 6.84 0.37 1.76
CA ARG A 18 6.12 1.60 1.38
C ARG A 18 4.76 1.65 2.04
N LYS A 19 4.32 2.85 2.40
CA LYS A 19 2.98 3.10 2.96
C LYS A 19 2.10 3.79 1.93
N LEU A 20 0.90 3.27 1.71
CA LEU A 20 -0.15 3.93 0.93
C LEU A 20 -1.25 4.38 1.88
N PHE A 21 -1.45 5.69 2.00
CA PHE A 21 -2.38 6.26 2.97
C PHE A 21 -3.80 6.30 2.41
N ASP A 22 -4.75 5.83 3.22
CA ASP A 22 -6.18 5.84 2.92
C ASP A 22 -6.87 7.08 3.51
N GLY A 23 -6.37 7.56 4.65
CA GLY A 23 -6.91 8.70 5.40
C GLY A 23 -7.17 8.33 6.86
N GLY A 24 -7.39 9.33 7.72
CA GLY A 24 -7.72 9.09 9.13
C GLY A 24 -6.67 8.28 9.92
N GLY A 25 -5.42 8.23 9.44
CA GLY A 25 -4.35 7.41 10.01
C GLY A 25 -4.25 5.98 9.45
N LEU A 26 -5.22 5.53 8.64
CA LEU A 26 -5.18 4.22 7.97
C LEU A 26 -4.23 4.24 6.77
N TYR A 27 -3.47 3.15 6.62
CA TYR A 27 -2.59 2.91 5.48
C TYR A 27 -2.46 1.42 5.15
N LEU A 28 -2.06 1.11 3.91
CA LEU A 28 -1.57 -0.20 3.46
C LEU A 28 -0.05 -0.22 3.50
N GLU A 29 0.56 -1.26 4.08
CA GLU A 29 2.00 -1.48 4.01
C GLU A 29 2.34 -2.48 2.92
N VAL A 30 3.17 -2.10 1.95
CA VAL A 30 3.67 -3.04 0.95
C VAL A 30 5.09 -3.42 1.31
N ALA A 31 5.27 -4.66 1.72
CA ALA A 31 6.59 -5.21 2.07
C ALA A 31 7.43 -5.48 0.80
N PRO A 32 8.77 -5.42 0.90
CA PRO A 32 9.65 -5.84 -0.19
C PRO A 32 9.38 -7.27 -0.69
N SER A 33 8.88 -8.14 0.19
CA SER A 33 8.52 -9.53 -0.11
C SER A 33 7.22 -9.72 -0.90
N GLY A 34 6.43 -8.67 -1.15
CA GLY A 34 5.14 -8.80 -1.84
C GLY A 34 3.89 -8.70 -0.96
N GLY A 35 4.06 -8.82 0.36
CA GLY A 35 2.99 -8.68 1.34
C GLY A 35 2.32 -7.31 1.28
N LYS A 36 1.01 -7.27 1.51
CA LYS A 36 0.13 -6.10 1.48
C LYS A 36 -0.79 -6.16 2.69
#